data_AF-A0A957TPC1-F1
#
_entry.id   AF-A0A957TPC1-F1
#
_cell.length_a   1.000
_cell.length_b   1.000
_cell.length_c   1.000
_cell.angle_alpha   90.00
_cell.angle_beta   90.00
_cell.angle_gamma   90.00
#
_symmetry.space_group_name_H-M   'P 1'
#
loop_
_entity.id
_entity.type
_entity.pdbx_description
1 polymer ?
#
loop_
_entity_poly.entity_id
_entity_poly.type
_entity_poly.pdbx_seq_one_letter_code
_entity_poly.pdbx_strand_id
1 'polypeptide(L)'
;DRYRAGPNGTDMWQGDAIELHFDRLLSEDYADSLTNDDDYQIGLSWGPDRNEVRLYRWLPQAQEGTFSISGVVQPAGEGYQAEVLVPWTLLDVTSGQLQSDQRFGFNVSISDNDGDVPAQETLLSASPNRTTYNNPTEWGTLILR
;
A
#
# COMPACT_ATOMS: atom_id res chain seq x y z
N ASP A 1 12.24 -18.08 4.24
CA ASP A 1 11.93 -16.71 3.82
C ASP A 1 13.13 -15.84 4.18
N ARG A 2 13.57 -14.94 3.30
CA ARG A 2 14.66 -14.01 3.61
C ARG A 2 14.34 -12.62 3.07
N TYR A 3 14.33 -11.65 3.98
CA TYR A 3 14.14 -10.25 3.60
C TYR A 3 15.05 -9.76 2.45
N ARG A 4 14.46 -9.27 1.35
CA ARG A 4 15.13 -8.56 0.25
C ARG A 4 14.42 -7.26 -0.10
N ALA A 5 15.10 -6.14 0.15
CA ALA A 5 14.64 -4.84 -0.32
C ALA A 5 14.71 -4.75 -1.85
N GLY A 6 13.64 -4.26 -2.48
CA GLY A 6 13.67 -3.81 -3.87
C GLY A 6 14.44 -2.48 -4.03
N PRO A 7 14.52 -1.96 -5.27
CA PRO A 7 14.96 -0.60 -5.55
C PRO A 7 14.22 0.43 -4.68
N ASN A 8 14.82 1.60 -4.45
CA ASN A 8 14.11 2.70 -3.80
C ASN A 8 13.24 3.44 -4.84
N GLY A 9 12.07 3.94 -4.43
CA GLY A 9 11.15 4.69 -5.29
C GLY A 9 10.16 3.79 -6.03
N THR A 10 9.88 4.13 -7.29
CA THR A 10 8.77 3.52 -8.06
C THR A 10 8.87 2.00 -8.22
N ASP A 11 10.09 1.45 -8.27
CA ASP A 11 10.33 0.01 -8.48
C ASP A 11 10.42 -0.79 -7.16
N MET A 12 10.09 -0.19 -6.01
CA MET A 12 10.20 -0.85 -4.69
C MET A 12 9.34 -2.12 -4.54
N TRP A 13 8.32 -2.27 -5.38
CA TRP A 13 7.46 -3.45 -5.43
C TRP A 13 8.18 -4.72 -5.93
N GLN A 14 9.38 -4.58 -6.49
CA GLN A 14 10.24 -5.68 -6.97
C GLN A 14 11.04 -6.38 -5.85
N GLY A 15 10.63 -6.18 -4.60
CA GLY A 15 11.19 -6.86 -3.44
C GLY A 15 10.12 -7.05 -2.38
N ASP A 16 10.55 -7.29 -1.16
CA ASP A 16 9.62 -7.41 -0.03
C ASP A 16 9.04 -6.05 0.33
N ALA A 17 7.74 -5.94 0.09
CA ALA A 17 7.00 -4.70 0.23
C ALA A 17 5.55 -4.96 0.63
N ILE A 18 4.96 -4.00 1.31
CA ILE A 18 3.53 -3.91 1.55
C ILE A 18 2.95 -2.91 0.56
N GLU A 19 1.81 -3.25 -0.02
CA GLU A 19 1.08 -2.40 -0.95
C GLU A 19 -0.32 -2.13 -0.38
N LEU A 20 -0.65 -0.86 -0.17
CA LEU A 20 -1.95 -0.40 0.31
C LEU A 20 -2.71 0.23 -0.86
N HIS A 21 -3.95 -0.21 -1.05
CA HIS A 21 -4.90 0.42 -1.95
C HIS A 21 -6.02 1.04 -1.12
N PHE A 22 -6.45 2.24 -1.50
CA PHE A 22 -7.46 2.98 -0.79
C PHE A 22 -8.29 3.80 -1.77
N ASP A 23 -9.60 3.59 -1.74
CA ASP A 23 -10.57 4.40 -2.47
C ASP A 23 -11.25 5.31 -1.44
N ARG A 24 -11.04 6.62 -1.63
CA ARG A 24 -11.47 7.66 -0.71
C ARG A 24 -12.96 7.97 -0.83
N LEU A 25 -13.54 7.92 -2.03
CA LEU A 25 -14.94 8.27 -2.31
C LEU A 25 -15.76 7.10 -2.83
N LEU A 26 -15.53 5.89 -2.33
CA LEU A 26 -16.22 4.63 -2.67
C LEU A 26 -17.71 4.72 -3.06
N SER A 27 -18.50 5.59 -2.43
CA SER A 27 -19.91 5.74 -2.76
C SER A 27 -20.20 6.47 -4.09
N GLU A 28 -19.25 7.27 -4.57
CA GLU A 28 -19.38 8.09 -5.77
C GLU A 28 -19.15 7.25 -7.04
N ASP A 29 -18.26 6.25 -6.99
CA ASP A 29 -17.83 5.46 -8.16
C ASP A 29 -17.58 3.97 -7.86
N TYR A 30 -18.28 3.39 -6.86
CA TYR A 30 -18.21 1.97 -6.45
C TYR A 30 -18.09 0.92 -7.58
N ALA A 31 -18.68 1.19 -8.75
CA ALA A 31 -18.75 0.25 -9.87
C ALA A 31 -17.64 0.47 -10.92
N ASP A 32 -16.81 1.50 -10.76
CA ASP A 32 -15.79 1.88 -11.73
C ASP A 32 -14.55 0.99 -11.57
N SER A 33 -14.26 0.21 -12.60
CA SER A 33 -13.17 -0.77 -12.57
C SER A 33 -11.80 -0.17 -12.91
N LEU A 34 -11.69 1.16 -12.95
CA LEU A 34 -10.49 1.89 -13.32
C LEU A 34 -10.22 2.93 -12.24
N THR A 35 -8.97 2.99 -11.79
CA THR A 35 -8.55 3.98 -10.80
C THR A 35 -8.63 5.41 -11.33
N ASN A 36 -9.02 6.35 -10.48
CA ASN A 36 -9.16 7.77 -10.77
C ASN A 36 -8.34 8.65 -9.78
N ASP A 37 -8.74 9.92 -9.61
CA ASP A 37 -8.05 10.91 -8.77
C ASP A 37 -8.27 10.73 -7.25
N ASP A 38 -9.19 9.88 -6.81
CA ASP A 38 -9.45 9.58 -5.40
C ASP A 38 -9.11 8.14 -4.99
N ASP A 39 -8.53 7.39 -5.92
CA ASP A 39 -7.88 6.11 -5.69
C ASP A 39 -6.39 6.25 -5.40
N TYR A 40 -5.94 5.60 -4.33
CA TYR A 40 -4.56 5.64 -3.87
C TYR A 40 -3.95 4.24 -3.91
N GLN A 41 -2.70 4.19 -4.37
CA GLN A 41 -1.85 3.01 -4.33
C GLN A 41 -0.52 3.43 -3.72
N ILE A 42 -0.21 2.86 -2.55
CA ILE A 42 0.93 3.23 -1.74
C ILE A 42 1.78 2.00 -1.47
N GLY A 43 3.07 2.10 -1.73
CA GLY A 43 4.08 1.12 -1.40
C GLY A 43 4.79 1.48 -0.12
N LEU A 44 5.01 0.46 0.70
CA LEU A 44 5.80 0.51 1.93
C LEU A 44 6.85 -0.57 1.85
N SER A 45 8.11 -0.21 2.04
CA SER A 45 9.19 -1.17 2.19
C SER A 45 10.24 -0.63 3.13
N TRP A 46 11.34 -1.36 3.27
CA TRP A 46 12.44 -0.96 4.12
C TRP A 46 13.74 -0.91 3.35
N GLY A 47 14.72 -0.22 3.92
CA GLY A 47 16.10 -0.31 3.44
C GLY A 47 16.62 -1.75 3.52
N PRO A 48 17.68 -2.11 2.76
CA PRO A 48 18.31 -3.43 2.84
C PRO A 48 18.66 -3.88 4.27
N ASP A 49 19.04 -2.92 5.13
CA ASP A 49 19.37 -3.16 6.54
C ASP A 49 18.16 -3.02 7.49
N ARG A 50 16.96 -2.81 6.96
CA ARG A 50 15.71 -2.58 7.70
C ARG A 50 15.81 -1.47 8.75
N ASN A 51 16.50 -0.39 8.42
CA ASN A 51 16.70 0.79 9.27
C ASN A 51 16.09 2.08 8.70
N GLU A 52 15.46 1.97 7.54
CA GLU A 52 14.86 3.06 6.77
C GLU A 52 13.45 2.61 6.39
N VAL A 53 12.43 3.45 6.63
CA VAL A 53 11.08 3.25 6.08
C VAL A 53 11.01 3.96 4.74
N ARG A 54 10.60 3.24 3.70
CA ARG A 54 10.42 3.77 2.35
C ARG A 54 8.93 3.80 2.04
N LEU A 55 8.43 4.95 1.62
CA LEU A 55 7.07 5.11 1.12
C LEU A 55 7.09 5.70 -0.28
N TYR A 56 6.38 5.05 -1.19
CA TYR A 56 6.12 5.57 -2.52
C TYR A 56 4.61 5.57 -2.77
N ARG A 57 4.10 6.61 -3.41
CA ARG A 57 2.71 6.68 -3.87
C ARG A 57 2.73 6.61 -5.39
N TRP A 58 2.07 5.60 -5.96
CA TRP A 58 1.89 5.45 -7.42
C TRP A 58 0.60 6.09 -7.91
N LEU A 59 -0.47 6.00 -7.11
CA LEU A 59 -1.77 6.61 -7.43
C LEU A 59 -2.24 7.58 -6.34
N PRO A 60 -2.97 8.64 -6.70
CA PRO A 60 -3.29 9.04 -8.08
C PRO A 60 -2.05 9.58 -8.81
N GLN A 61 -1.96 9.37 -10.13
CA GLN A 61 -0.74 9.65 -10.90
C GLN A 61 -0.28 11.12 -10.81
N ALA A 62 -1.23 12.05 -10.74
CA ALA A 62 -0.96 13.48 -10.58
C ALA A 62 -0.21 13.81 -9.27
N GLN A 63 -0.20 12.89 -8.31
CA GLN A 63 0.44 13.05 -7.02
C GLN A 63 1.51 11.96 -6.73
N GLU A 64 1.99 11.26 -7.77
CA GLU A 64 3.02 10.23 -7.67
C GLU A 64 4.30 10.78 -7.03
N GLY A 65 4.92 10.03 -6.13
CA GLY A 65 6.17 10.44 -5.50
C GLY A 65 6.53 9.73 -4.20
N THR A 66 7.65 10.16 -3.61
CA THR A 66 8.15 9.65 -2.33
C THR A 66 7.67 10.51 -1.17
N PHE A 67 7.34 9.87 -0.05
CA PHE A 67 6.88 10.56 1.17
C PHE A 67 7.64 10.05 2.39
N SER A 68 7.70 10.89 3.42
CA SER A 68 8.22 10.50 4.72
C SER A 68 7.06 10.24 5.68
N ILE A 69 7.08 9.07 6.31
CA ILE A 69 6.16 8.71 7.38
C ILE A 69 6.93 8.24 8.61
N SER A 70 6.25 8.23 9.75
CA SER A 70 6.79 7.58 10.96
C SER A 70 6.46 6.10 10.91
N GLY A 71 7.46 5.28 11.24
CA GLY A 71 7.28 3.84 11.34
C GLY A 71 8.50 3.18 11.96
N VAL A 72 8.32 1.95 12.40
CA VAL A 72 9.38 1.10 12.94
C VAL A 72 9.29 -0.26 12.28
N VAL A 73 10.45 -0.85 12.01
CA VAL A 73 10.56 -2.25 11.59
C VAL A 73 11.54 -2.95 12.52
N GLN A 74 11.20 -4.15 12.95
CA GLN A 74 12.03 -4.99 13.79
C GLN A 74 12.19 -6.36 13.15
N PRO A 75 13.41 -6.90 13.05
CA PRO A 75 13.62 -8.29 12.66
C PRO A 75 12.86 -9.24 13.58
N ALA A 76 12.19 -10.23 13.01
CA ALA A 76 11.39 -11.22 13.75
C ALA A 76 11.59 -12.61 13.14
N GLY A 77 12.57 -13.36 13.66
CA GLY A 77 12.97 -14.65 13.08
C GLY A 77 13.52 -14.46 11.67
N GLU A 78 12.96 -15.18 10.71
CA GLU A 78 13.30 -15.07 9.27
C GLU A 78 12.67 -13.82 8.61
N GLY A 79 11.59 -13.29 9.17
CA GLY A 79 10.87 -12.13 8.65
C GLY A 79 11.11 -10.85 9.46
N TYR A 80 10.08 -10.01 9.50
CA TYR A 80 10.07 -8.75 10.23
C TYR A 80 8.66 -8.42 10.73
N GLN A 81 8.59 -7.58 11.75
CA GLN A 81 7.37 -6.90 12.16
C GLN A 81 7.53 -5.42 11.84
N ALA A 82 6.53 -4.84 11.20
CA ALA A 82 6.52 -3.42 10.88
C ALA A 82 5.25 -2.77 11.43
N GLU A 83 5.41 -1.58 12.00
CA GLU A 83 4.33 -0.71 12.43
C GLU A 83 4.55 0.66 11.80
N VAL A 84 3.53 1.19 11.13
CA VAL A 84 3.61 2.43 10.37
C VAL A 84 2.43 3.34 10.68
N LEU A 85 2.69 4.64 10.72
CA LEU A 85 1.66 5.66 10.79
C LEU A 85 1.40 6.17 9.37
N VAL A 86 0.23 5.87 8.82
CA VAL A 86 -0.24 6.43 7.54
C VAL A 86 -1.19 7.58 7.86
N PRO A 87 -0.80 8.85 7.67
CA PRO A 87 -1.68 9.99 7.96
C PRO A 87 -2.81 10.06 6.94
N TRP A 88 -4.03 10.36 7.40
CA TRP A 88 -5.21 10.59 6.54
C TRP A 88 -4.96 11.62 5.43
N THR A 89 -4.12 12.62 5.69
CA THR A 89 -3.73 13.65 4.70
C THR A 89 -2.92 13.11 3.53
N LEU A 90 -2.29 11.93 3.66
CA LEU A 90 -1.63 11.27 2.52
C LEU A 90 -2.64 10.74 1.49
N LEU A 91 -3.87 10.52 1.96
CA LEU A 91 -5.02 10.00 1.21
C LEU A 91 -6.05 11.10 0.95
N ASP A 92 -5.68 12.39 1.06
CA ASP A 92 -6.58 13.56 1.00
C ASP A 92 -7.89 13.43 1.80
N VAL A 93 -7.88 12.66 2.88
CA VAL A 93 -9.01 12.52 3.80
C VAL A 93 -8.97 13.65 4.81
N THR A 94 -10.01 14.48 4.81
CA THR A 94 -10.18 15.58 5.75
C THR A 94 -10.85 15.10 7.04
N SER A 95 -10.67 15.83 8.15
CA SER A 95 -11.30 15.49 9.44
C SER A 95 -12.84 15.45 9.37
N GLY A 96 -13.46 16.19 8.45
CA GLY A 96 -14.91 16.19 8.27
C GLY A 96 -15.45 14.88 7.69
N GLN A 97 -14.61 14.12 6.98
CA GLN A 97 -14.93 12.81 6.38
C GLN A 97 -14.72 11.65 7.38
N LEU A 98 -13.97 11.87 8.47
CA LEU A 98 -13.69 10.86 9.49
C LEU A 98 -14.86 10.71 10.47
N GLN A 99 -15.96 10.13 9.99
CA GLN A 99 -17.17 9.88 10.77
C GLN A 99 -17.33 8.40 11.10
N SER A 100 -18.08 8.10 12.16
CA SER A 100 -18.48 6.71 12.48
C SER A 100 -19.20 6.09 11.28
N ASP A 101 -18.87 4.84 11.00
CA ASP A 101 -19.40 4.05 9.87
C ASP A 101 -19.06 4.61 8.47
N GLN A 102 -18.12 5.56 8.38
CA GLN A 102 -17.52 5.96 7.10
C GLN A 102 -16.92 4.72 6.41
N ARG A 103 -17.13 4.63 5.10
CA ARG A 103 -16.66 3.52 4.26
C ARG A 103 -15.63 4.03 3.26
N PHE A 104 -14.60 3.22 3.07
CA PHE A 104 -13.56 3.41 2.07
C PHE A 104 -13.32 2.08 1.36
N GLY A 105 -12.97 2.11 0.08
CA GLY A 105 -12.41 0.91 -0.54
C GLY A 105 -11.00 0.70 0.03
N PHE A 106 -10.62 -0.56 0.27
CA PHE A 106 -9.37 -0.86 0.95
C PHE A 106 -8.84 -2.23 0.58
N ASN A 107 -7.56 -2.30 0.28
CA ASN A 107 -6.85 -3.57 0.15
C ASN A 107 -5.42 -3.44 0.67
N VAL A 108 -4.89 -4.55 1.20
CA VAL A 108 -3.48 -4.67 1.56
C VAL A 108 -2.92 -5.91 0.88
N SER A 109 -1.77 -5.76 0.25
CA SER A 109 -1.02 -6.86 -0.35
C SER A 109 0.42 -6.87 0.18
N ILE A 110 1.05 -8.04 0.12
CA ILE A 110 2.44 -8.26 0.52
C ILE A 110 3.14 -8.89 -0.67
N SER A 111 4.14 -8.18 -1.19
CA SER A 111 5.06 -8.66 -2.22
C SER A 111 6.23 -9.37 -1.56
N ASP A 112 6.74 -10.39 -2.21
CA ASP A 112 7.85 -11.23 -1.76
C ASP A 112 8.86 -11.44 -2.89
N ASN A 113 10.15 -11.44 -2.54
CA ASN A 113 11.26 -11.78 -3.41
C ASN A 113 12.42 -12.40 -2.62
N ASP A 114 12.71 -13.67 -2.86
CA ASP A 114 13.87 -14.34 -2.24
C ASP A 114 15.14 -14.26 -3.12
N GLY A 115 14.99 -13.84 -4.38
CA GLY A 115 16.03 -13.76 -5.40
C GLY A 115 17.08 -12.66 -5.18
N ASP A 116 18.19 -12.77 -5.92
CA ASP A 116 19.22 -11.72 -5.95
C ASP A 116 18.94 -10.62 -7.00
N VAL A 117 17.91 -10.82 -7.83
CA VAL A 117 17.47 -9.86 -8.85
C VAL A 117 16.13 -9.26 -8.43
N PRO A 118 15.93 -7.94 -8.55
CA PRO A 118 14.63 -7.33 -8.31
C PRO A 118 13.52 -7.94 -9.18
N ALA A 119 12.53 -8.54 -8.55
CA ALA A 119 11.34 -9.11 -9.14
C ALA A 119 10.26 -9.27 -8.05
N GLN A 120 8.99 -9.17 -8.41
CA GLN A 120 7.91 -9.62 -7.52
C GLN A 120 7.67 -11.11 -7.81
N GLU A 121 8.18 -11.99 -6.96
CA GLU A 121 8.06 -13.44 -7.15
C GLU A 121 6.69 -13.94 -6.71
N THR A 122 6.23 -13.45 -5.57
CA THR A 122 4.89 -13.73 -5.04
C THR A 122 4.20 -12.45 -4.59
N LEU A 123 2.86 -12.43 -4.70
CA LEU A 123 2.00 -11.42 -4.10
C LEU A 123 0.86 -12.11 -3.35
N LEU A 124 0.73 -11.82 -2.06
CA LEU A 124 -0.45 -12.19 -1.27
C LEU A 124 -1.31 -10.95 -1.06
N SER A 125 -2.62 -11.09 -1.17
CA SER A 125 -3.57 -9.97 -1.07
C SER A 125 -4.68 -10.32 -0.09
N ALA A 126 -5.12 -9.33 0.70
CA ALA A 126 -6.26 -9.46 1.59
C ALA A 126 -7.57 -9.66 0.81
N SER A 127 -7.72 -9.01 -0.34
CA SER A 127 -8.81 -9.29 -1.27
C SER A 127 -8.52 -10.55 -2.10
N PRO A 128 -9.41 -11.56 -2.08
CA PRO A 128 -9.31 -12.74 -2.93
C PRO A 128 -9.71 -12.48 -4.38
N ASN A 129 -10.29 -11.31 -4.68
CA ASN A 129 -10.71 -10.94 -6.03
C ASN A 129 -9.62 -10.21 -6.82
N ARG A 130 -8.46 -9.92 -6.21
CA ARG A 130 -7.39 -9.16 -6.86
C ARG A 130 -6.86 -9.91 -8.08
N THR A 131 -7.04 -9.32 -9.26
CA THR A 131 -6.47 -9.77 -10.53
C THR A 131 -5.47 -8.77 -11.09
N THR A 132 -5.56 -7.50 -10.69
CA THR A 132 -4.66 -6.41 -11.09
C THR A 132 -4.38 -5.47 -9.92
N TYR A 133 -3.48 -4.50 -10.12
CA TYR A 133 -3.18 -3.47 -9.13
C TYR A 133 -4.13 -2.27 -9.16
N ASN A 134 -4.80 -2.01 -10.28
CA ASN A 134 -5.54 -0.77 -10.54
C ASN A 134 -7.04 -0.95 -10.82
N ASN A 135 -7.67 -1.94 -10.18
CA ASN A 135 -9.12 -2.14 -10.27
C ASN A 135 -9.77 -1.98 -8.87
N PRO A 136 -10.37 -0.82 -8.55
CA PRO A 136 -10.98 -0.55 -7.24
C PRO A 136 -12.12 -1.50 -6.88
N THR A 137 -12.86 -2.01 -7.86
CA THR A 137 -13.96 -2.97 -7.63
C THR A 137 -13.51 -4.31 -7.06
N GLU A 138 -12.20 -4.60 -7.10
CA GLU A 138 -11.60 -5.79 -6.49
C GLU A 138 -11.18 -5.55 -5.03
N TRP A 139 -11.26 -4.34 -4.50
CA TRP A 139 -10.85 -4.04 -3.14
C TRP A 139 -11.97 -4.35 -2.14
N GLY A 140 -11.59 -4.57 -0.87
CA GLY A 140 -12.54 -4.73 0.22
C GLY A 140 -13.13 -3.40 0.67
N THR A 141 -13.95 -3.43 1.71
CA THR A 141 -14.46 -2.20 2.36
C THR A 141 -13.87 -2.06 3.76
N LEU A 142 -13.16 -0.97 4.01
CA LEU A 142 -12.81 -0.53 5.35
C LEU A 142 -13.98 0.26 5.93
N ILE A 143 -14.41 -0.08 7.15
CA ILE A 143 -15.45 0.64 7.88
C ILE A 143 -14.80 1.25 9.12
N LEU A 144 -14.82 2.58 9.21
CA LEU A 144 -14.32 3.30 10.38
C LEU A 144 -15.32 3.16 11.54
N ARG A 145 -14.83 2.88 12.75
CA ARG A 145 -15.64 2.64 13.95
C ARG A 145 -15.24 3.57 15.08
#